data_AF-W9X3M8-F1
#
_entry.id   AF-W9X3M8-F1
#
_cell.length_a   1.000
_cell.length_b   1.000
_cell.length_c   1.000
_cell.angle_alpha   90.00
_cell.angle_beta   90.00
_cell.angle_gamma   90.00
#
_symmetry.space_group_name_H-M   'P 1'
#
loop_
_entity.id
_entity.type
_entity.pdbx_description
1 polymer ?
#
loop_
_entity_poly.entity_id
_entity_poly.type
_entity_poly.pdbx_seq_one_letter_code
_entity_poly.pdbx_strand_id
1 'polypeptide(L)'
;MPVSTRQSVRPKPTSTEPLSSNTLSPLQSSLFSRLLAMNTYKLTAALLIFFATTHTIGGLLLPNDFGVEGNALFSAMQTVRFNFMGRLRTLHDFYMGFGLGATVFLSMSAALSWVLSVHPSTTGHTTAQRFASRSAMKGEAKKVDEGDGNVVIRGKEEERLEELLSRLKWILFVSNFANMLLCYVYFFVPPMVVSTAIAVLLGLECLKDWIHC
;
A
#
# COMPACT_ATOMS: atom_id res chain seq x y z
N MET A 1 70.91 -41.47 -29.15
CA MET A 1 70.75 -42.14 -27.83
C MET A 1 72.01 -41.85 -27.01
N PRO A 2 71.96 -41.48 -25.71
CA PRO A 2 71.01 -41.93 -24.70
C PRO A 2 70.11 -40.84 -24.10
N VAL A 3 69.06 -41.33 -23.48
CA VAL A 3 68.01 -40.67 -22.72
C VAL A 3 68.54 -40.33 -21.32
N SER A 4 68.30 -39.12 -20.82
CA SER A 4 68.43 -38.82 -19.38
C SER A 4 67.20 -38.06 -18.91
N THR A 5 66.38 -38.80 -18.17
CA THR A 5 65.16 -38.41 -17.48
C THR A 5 65.52 -37.59 -16.24
N ARG A 6 65.00 -36.37 -16.09
CA ARG A 6 65.04 -35.67 -14.80
C ARG A 6 63.74 -34.94 -14.47
N GLN A 7 62.90 -35.71 -13.79
CA GLN A 7 62.19 -35.40 -12.55
C GLN A 7 61.56 -34.00 -12.36
N SER A 8 60.23 -34.02 -12.47
CA SER A 8 59.27 -33.05 -11.96
C SER A 8 59.49 -32.72 -10.47
N VAL A 9 59.61 -31.43 -10.16
CA VAL A 9 59.43 -30.88 -8.81
C VAL A 9 58.25 -29.92 -8.87
N ARG A 10 57.14 -30.35 -8.28
CA ARG A 10 55.89 -29.62 -8.13
C ARG A 10 56.04 -28.55 -7.02
N PRO A 11 55.83 -27.25 -7.29
CA PRO A 11 55.70 -26.27 -6.23
C PRO A 11 54.34 -26.40 -5.52
N LYS A 12 54.42 -26.21 -4.20
CA LYS A 12 53.38 -26.33 -3.17
C LYS A 12 52.29 -25.26 -3.38
N PRO A 13 50.99 -25.60 -3.36
CA PRO A 13 49.94 -24.58 -3.36
C PRO A 13 49.88 -23.91 -1.99
N THR A 14 50.23 -22.63 -1.95
CA THR A 14 50.07 -21.78 -0.77
C THR A 14 48.58 -21.45 -0.60
N SER A 15 47.99 -22.01 0.44
CA SER A 15 46.69 -21.62 0.96
C SER A 15 46.71 -20.13 1.32
N THR A 16 45.84 -19.36 0.70
CA THR A 16 45.47 -18.02 1.18
C THR A 16 43.95 -18.02 1.27
N GLU A 17 43.43 -18.37 2.43
CA GLU A 17 42.04 -18.08 2.81
C GLU A 17 41.90 -16.58 3.07
N PRO A 18 40.99 -15.89 2.39
CA PRO A 18 40.32 -14.74 2.97
C PRO A 18 39.09 -15.24 3.75
N LEU A 19 39.24 -15.26 5.07
CA LEU A 19 38.11 -15.24 5.99
C LEU A 19 37.36 -13.91 5.82
N SER A 20 36.03 -13.98 5.89
CA SER A 20 35.10 -12.85 6.07
C SER A 20 34.60 -12.15 4.80
N SER A 21 33.42 -12.59 4.37
CA SER A 21 32.30 -11.66 4.25
C SER A 21 31.01 -12.43 4.50
N ASN A 22 30.31 -12.06 5.56
CA ASN A 22 28.97 -12.52 5.89
C ASN A 22 28.06 -12.46 4.65
N THR A 23 27.81 -13.60 4.03
CA THR A 23 26.78 -13.78 3.01
C THR A 23 25.43 -13.66 3.71
N LEU A 24 24.98 -12.43 3.92
CA LEU A 24 23.59 -12.11 4.18
C LEU A 24 22.78 -12.55 2.95
N SER A 25 22.21 -13.74 3.06
CA SER A 25 21.07 -14.32 2.35
C SER A 25 20.50 -13.51 1.17
N PRO A 26 20.69 -13.94 -0.10
CA PRO A 26 20.00 -13.37 -1.27
C PRO A 26 18.49 -13.67 -1.32
N LEU A 27 17.94 -14.35 -0.31
CA LEU A 27 16.52 -14.71 -0.25
C LEU A 27 15.62 -13.52 0.14
N GLN A 28 16.15 -12.55 0.89
CA GLN A 28 15.35 -11.46 1.46
C GLN A 28 15.01 -10.37 0.41
N SER A 29 15.83 -10.22 -0.64
CA SER A 29 15.55 -9.32 -1.77
C SER A 29 14.45 -9.85 -2.70
N SER A 30 14.19 -11.17 -2.71
CA SER A 30 13.23 -11.83 -3.62
C SER A 30 11.77 -11.55 -3.26
N LEU A 31 11.39 -11.65 -1.98
CA LEU A 31 10.01 -11.44 -1.55
C LEU A 31 9.61 -9.97 -1.54
N PHE A 32 10.51 -9.07 -1.12
CA PHE A 32 10.26 -7.63 -1.13
C PHE A 32 10.10 -7.11 -2.56
N SER A 33 10.94 -7.58 -3.50
CA SER A 33 10.82 -7.25 -4.92
C SER A 33 9.55 -7.82 -5.54
N ARG A 34 9.11 -9.02 -5.12
CA ARG A 34 7.84 -9.61 -5.55
C ARG A 34 6.62 -8.87 -4.99
N LEU A 35 6.68 -8.41 -3.75
CA LEU A 35 5.63 -7.59 -3.11
C LEU A 35 5.52 -6.21 -3.76
N LEU A 36 6.65 -5.58 -4.10
CA LEU A 36 6.71 -4.33 -4.88
C LEU A 36 6.28 -4.50 -6.35
N ALA A 37 6.43 -5.71 -6.91
CA ALA A 37 5.93 -6.04 -8.25
C ALA A 37 4.42 -6.33 -8.25
N MET A 38 3.83 -6.70 -7.12
CA MET A 38 2.39 -6.78 -6.97
C MET A 38 1.80 -5.37 -6.90
N ASN A 39 0.57 -5.23 -7.39
CA ASN A 39 -0.17 -3.97 -7.27
C ASN A 39 -0.46 -3.71 -5.79
N THR A 40 0.38 -2.90 -5.17
CA THR A 40 0.35 -2.53 -3.74
C THR A 40 -1.00 -1.97 -3.31
N TYR A 41 -1.70 -1.25 -4.19
CA TYR A 41 -3.06 -0.78 -3.96
C TYR A 41 -4.10 -1.92 -3.89
N LYS A 42 -3.91 -3.03 -4.62
CA LYS A 42 -4.77 -4.22 -4.48
C LYS A 42 -4.54 -4.92 -3.15
N LEU A 43 -3.27 -5.06 -2.75
CA LEU A 43 -2.91 -5.64 -1.45
C LEU A 43 -3.49 -4.79 -0.32
N THR A 44 -3.33 -3.47 -0.40
CA THR A 44 -3.88 -2.52 0.56
C THR A 44 -5.41 -2.59 0.64
N ALA A 45 -6.10 -2.67 -0.51
CA ALA A 45 -7.55 -2.83 -0.55
C ALA A 45 -8.00 -4.12 0.15
N ALA A 46 -7.32 -5.24 -0.10
CA ALA A 46 -7.61 -6.51 0.56
C ALA A 46 -7.38 -6.44 2.08
N LEU A 47 -6.27 -5.82 2.53
CA LEU A 47 -5.99 -5.61 3.96
C LEU A 47 -7.05 -4.72 4.63
N LEU A 48 -7.49 -3.66 3.95
CA LEU A 48 -8.53 -2.76 4.46
C LEU A 48 -9.88 -3.46 4.58
N ILE A 49 -10.27 -4.28 3.61
CA ILE A 49 -11.51 -5.08 3.68
C ILE A 49 -11.44 -6.08 4.84
N PHE A 50 -10.32 -6.78 4.96
CA PHE A 50 -10.11 -7.69 6.09
C PHE A 50 -10.21 -6.94 7.41
N PHE A 51 -9.53 -5.80 7.53
CA PHE A 51 -9.55 -5.01 8.75
C PHE A 51 -10.94 -4.47 9.07
N ALA A 52 -11.67 -3.93 8.09
CA ALA A 52 -13.04 -3.46 8.26
C ALA A 52 -13.98 -4.59 8.72
N THR A 53 -13.84 -5.78 8.13
CA THR A 53 -14.67 -6.94 8.46
C THR A 53 -14.38 -7.42 9.88
N THR A 54 -13.11 -7.63 10.23
CA THR A 54 -12.72 -8.06 11.57
C THR A 54 -13.02 -7.01 12.64
N HIS A 55 -12.86 -5.72 12.35
CA HIS A 55 -13.26 -4.63 13.23
C HIS A 55 -14.77 -4.65 13.51
N THR A 56 -15.59 -4.83 12.47
CA THR A 56 -17.05 -4.85 12.60
C THR A 56 -17.53 -6.08 13.34
N ILE A 57 -17.09 -7.27 12.92
CA ILE A 57 -17.54 -8.52 13.53
C ILE A 57 -17.00 -8.64 14.95
N GLY A 58 -15.68 -8.46 15.14
CA GLY A 58 -15.02 -8.67 16.42
C GLY A 58 -15.26 -7.55 17.44
N GLY A 59 -15.23 -6.29 16.98
CA GLY A 59 -15.30 -5.13 17.87
C GLY A 59 -16.73 -4.68 18.19
N LEU A 60 -17.69 -4.94 17.29
CA LEU A 60 -19.05 -4.39 17.42
C LEU A 60 -20.14 -5.46 17.56
N LEU A 61 -20.06 -6.55 16.81
CA LEU A 61 -21.18 -7.50 16.70
C LEU A 61 -21.06 -8.71 17.62
N LEU A 62 -19.83 -9.19 17.84
CA LEU A 62 -19.63 -10.35 18.71
C LEU A 62 -19.85 -9.98 20.18
N PRO A 63 -20.59 -10.79 20.94
CA PRO A 63 -20.65 -10.67 22.38
C PRO A 63 -19.25 -10.83 22.95
N ASN A 64 -18.84 -9.87 23.78
CA ASN A 64 -17.57 -9.93 24.49
C ASN A 64 -17.88 -9.99 25.98
N ASP A 65 -17.28 -10.93 26.68
CA ASP A 65 -17.30 -10.96 28.14
C ASP A 65 -16.13 -10.13 28.65
N PHE A 66 -16.44 -9.02 29.32
CA PHE A 66 -15.45 -8.10 29.89
C PHE A 66 -15.19 -8.37 31.38
N GLY A 67 -15.70 -9.49 31.91
CA GLY A 67 -15.71 -9.77 33.34
C GLY A 67 -16.80 -8.99 34.08
N VAL A 68 -16.92 -9.22 35.39
CA VAL A 68 -18.02 -8.68 36.21
C VAL A 68 -18.11 -7.15 36.13
N GLU A 69 -16.99 -6.45 36.32
CA GLU A 69 -16.95 -4.99 36.29
C GLU A 69 -17.21 -4.42 34.90
N GLY A 70 -16.60 -5.01 33.86
CA GLY A 70 -16.77 -4.57 32.48
C GLY A 70 -18.20 -4.79 31.97
N ASN A 71 -18.83 -5.89 32.34
CA ASN A 71 -20.22 -6.17 32.00
C ASN A 71 -21.18 -5.23 32.74
N ALA A 72 -20.89 -4.86 33.99
CA ALA A 72 -21.65 -3.85 34.72
C ALA A 72 -21.54 -2.46 34.06
N LEU A 73 -20.33 -2.05 33.64
CA LEU A 73 -20.11 -0.82 32.89
C LEU A 73 -20.86 -0.87 31.54
N PHE A 74 -20.75 -1.96 30.79
CA PHE A 74 -21.42 -2.13 29.52
C PHE A 74 -22.95 -2.02 29.66
N SER A 75 -23.53 -2.65 30.69
CA SER A 75 -24.95 -2.51 31.02
C SER A 75 -25.33 -1.07 31.39
N ALA A 76 -24.47 -0.36 32.14
CA ALA A 76 -24.68 1.06 32.44
C ALA A 76 -24.65 1.93 31.16
N MET A 77 -23.73 1.67 30.22
CA MET A 77 -23.65 2.41 28.94
C MET A 77 -24.93 2.28 28.10
N GLN A 78 -25.66 1.16 28.23
CA GLN A 78 -26.92 0.94 27.52
C GLN A 78 -28.10 1.70 28.13
N THR A 79 -27.99 2.17 29.38
CA THR A 79 -29.08 2.84 30.09
C THR A 79 -28.83 4.34 30.29
N VAL A 80 -27.56 4.75 30.42
CA VAL A 80 -27.18 6.16 30.54
C VAL A 80 -27.39 6.87 29.21
N ARG A 81 -28.30 7.86 29.20
CA ARG A 81 -28.65 8.66 28.03
C ARG A 81 -28.15 10.08 28.16
N PHE A 82 -27.69 10.65 27.05
CA PHE A 82 -27.28 12.05 26.96
C PHE A 82 -27.76 12.65 25.64
N ASN A 83 -27.85 13.98 25.59
CA ASN A 83 -28.23 14.69 24.38
C ASN A 83 -27.00 14.87 23.49
N PHE A 84 -27.01 14.24 22.31
CA PHE A 84 -25.98 14.39 21.30
C PHE A 84 -26.58 15.04 20.05
N MET A 85 -26.15 16.27 19.74
CA MET A 85 -26.65 17.06 18.60
C MET A 85 -28.19 17.17 18.54
N GLY A 86 -28.85 17.36 19.67
CA GLY A 86 -30.30 17.50 19.76
C GLY A 86 -31.07 16.17 19.84
N ARG A 87 -30.39 15.01 19.80
CA ARG A 87 -31.03 13.69 19.91
C ARG A 87 -30.55 12.94 21.15
N LEU A 88 -31.49 12.42 21.93
CA LEU A 88 -31.20 11.63 23.12
C LEU A 88 -30.70 10.22 22.73
N ARG A 89 -29.43 9.92 23.02
CA ARG A 89 -28.78 8.64 22.72
C ARG A 89 -28.16 8.03 23.97
N THR A 90 -28.08 6.70 24.01
CA THR A 90 -27.32 6.02 25.06
C THR A 90 -25.82 6.16 24.79
N LEU A 91 -24.99 6.03 25.82
CA LEU A 91 -23.54 6.00 25.63
C LEU A 91 -23.12 4.84 24.73
N HIS A 92 -23.80 3.69 24.86
CA HIS A 92 -23.65 2.55 23.97
C HIS A 92 -23.95 2.89 22.50
N ASP A 93 -25.10 3.53 22.20
CA ASP A 93 -25.46 3.92 20.84
C ASP A 93 -24.42 4.85 20.20
N PHE A 94 -23.85 5.77 20.99
CA PHE A 94 -22.82 6.69 20.53
C PHE A 94 -21.55 5.94 20.09
N TYR A 95 -21.03 5.05 20.94
CA TYR A 95 -19.83 4.27 20.61
C TYR A 95 -20.07 3.26 19.48
N MET A 96 -21.26 2.65 19.42
CA MET A 96 -21.66 1.81 18.28
C MET A 96 -21.67 2.61 16.98
N GLY A 97 -22.23 3.81 16.99
CA GLY A 97 -22.21 4.71 15.84
C GLY A 97 -20.79 5.10 15.42
N PHE A 98 -19.91 5.39 16.38
CA PHE A 98 -18.51 5.68 16.12
C PHE A 98 -17.78 4.49 15.48
N GLY A 99 -17.98 3.28 16.01
CA GLY A 99 -17.41 2.06 15.45
C GLY A 99 -17.91 1.78 14.02
N LEU A 100 -19.20 1.98 13.74
CA LEU A 100 -19.73 1.88 12.37
C LEU A 100 -19.13 2.94 11.45
N GLY A 101 -18.91 4.16 11.95
CA GLY A 101 -18.20 5.21 11.23
C GLY A 101 -16.79 4.80 10.82
N ALA A 102 -16.05 4.16 11.73
CA ALA A 102 -14.73 3.59 11.42
C ALA A 102 -14.82 2.50 10.33
N THR A 103 -15.81 1.60 10.40
CA THR A 103 -16.03 0.59 9.34
C THR A 103 -16.31 1.24 7.98
N VAL A 104 -17.14 2.29 7.92
CA VAL A 104 -17.40 3.02 6.66
C VAL A 104 -16.11 3.66 6.15
N PHE A 105 -15.33 4.30 7.03
CA PHE A 105 -14.05 4.91 6.67
C PHE A 105 -13.07 3.87 6.07
N LEU A 106 -12.91 2.72 6.71
CA LEU A 106 -12.05 1.65 6.23
C LEU A 106 -12.55 1.06 4.90
N SER A 107 -13.86 0.88 4.75
CA SER A 107 -14.47 0.35 3.52
C SER A 107 -14.34 1.33 2.35
N MET A 108 -14.54 2.62 2.59
CA MET A 108 -14.33 3.67 1.60
C MET A 108 -12.86 3.75 1.21
N SER A 109 -11.95 3.67 2.17
CA SER A 109 -10.51 3.60 1.92
C SER A 109 -10.15 2.39 1.05
N ALA A 110 -10.77 1.23 1.30
CA ALA A 110 -10.58 0.04 0.47
C ALA A 110 -11.08 0.27 -0.97
N ALA A 111 -12.24 0.89 -1.14
CA ALA A 111 -12.79 1.20 -2.46
C ALA A 111 -11.88 2.18 -3.22
N LEU A 112 -11.38 3.23 -2.56
CA LEU A 112 -10.43 4.18 -3.17
C LEU A 112 -9.12 3.49 -3.55
N SER A 113 -8.58 2.65 -2.68
CA SER A 113 -7.39 1.84 -2.98
C SER A 113 -7.63 0.92 -4.17
N TRP A 114 -8.80 0.28 -4.24
CA TRP A 114 -9.16 -0.56 -5.39
C TRP A 114 -9.21 0.23 -6.70
N VAL A 115 -9.86 1.40 -6.70
CA VAL A 115 -9.94 2.31 -7.85
C VAL A 115 -8.55 2.74 -8.32
N LEU A 116 -7.67 3.12 -7.38
CA LEU A 116 -6.27 3.46 -7.67
C LEU A 116 -5.51 2.26 -8.26
N SER A 117 -5.86 1.04 -7.86
CA SER A 117 -5.23 -0.16 -8.40
C SER A 117 -5.60 -0.44 -9.87
N VAL A 118 -6.79 -0.02 -10.31
CA VAL A 118 -7.27 -0.22 -11.69
C VAL A 118 -6.67 0.82 -12.64
N HIS A 119 -6.26 1.98 -12.11
CA HIS A 119 -5.61 3.06 -12.85
C HIS A 119 -4.12 3.10 -12.51
N PRO A 120 -3.30 2.18 -13.05
CA PRO A 120 -1.86 2.24 -12.82
C PRO A 120 -1.34 3.57 -13.37
N SER A 121 -0.68 4.36 -12.52
CA SER A 121 0.03 5.56 -12.96
C SER A 121 0.94 5.15 -14.12
N THR A 122 0.89 5.89 -15.22
CA THR A 122 1.63 5.61 -16.46
C THR A 122 3.13 5.92 -16.29
N THR A 123 3.79 5.37 -15.26
CA THR A 123 5.13 5.78 -14.83
C THR A 123 6.17 4.66 -14.97
N GLY A 124 5.86 3.52 -15.61
CA GLY A 124 6.79 2.38 -15.64
C GLY A 124 7.08 1.68 -16.96
N HIS A 125 6.16 1.65 -17.93
CA HIS A 125 6.32 0.81 -19.13
C HIS A 125 6.54 1.57 -20.45
N THR A 126 6.49 2.91 -20.43
CA THR A 126 6.41 3.71 -21.66
C THR A 126 7.68 4.51 -21.96
N THR A 127 8.82 4.25 -21.32
CA THR A 127 10.08 4.85 -21.79
C THR A 127 10.62 4.06 -22.97
N ALA A 128 10.59 2.72 -22.95
CA ALA A 128 11.10 1.90 -24.06
C ALA A 128 10.19 1.91 -25.31
N GLN A 129 8.86 1.98 -25.12
CA GLN A 129 7.90 1.85 -26.23
C GLN A 129 7.71 3.17 -27.01
N ARG A 130 7.84 4.33 -26.35
CA ARG A 130 7.68 5.66 -26.98
C ARG A 130 8.83 5.99 -27.93
N PHE A 131 10.04 5.49 -27.67
CA PHE A 131 11.18 5.65 -28.58
C PHE A 131 11.08 4.73 -29.81
N ALA A 132 10.52 3.52 -29.66
CA ALA A 132 10.30 2.61 -30.79
C ALA A 132 9.23 3.14 -31.76
N SER A 133 8.12 3.70 -31.24
CA SER A 133 7.04 4.25 -32.08
C SER A 133 7.40 5.60 -32.72
N ARG A 134 8.20 6.44 -32.05
CA ARG A 134 8.65 7.74 -32.60
C ARG A 134 9.67 7.58 -33.73
N SER A 135 10.41 6.47 -33.76
CA SER A 135 11.31 6.12 -34.87
C SER A 135 10.56 5.62 -36.12
N ALA A 136 9.40 4.99 -35.95
CA ALA A 136 8.62 4.45 -37.07
C ALA A 136 7.81 5.52 -37.80
N MET A 137 7.41 6.60 -37.12
CA MET A 137 6.52 7.62 -37.69
C MET A 137 7.26 8.73 -38.47
N LYS A 138 8.60 8.68 -38.58
CA LYS A 138 9.38 9.65 -39.37
C LYS A 138 9.41 9.31 -40.88
N GLY A 139 8.65 8.31 -41.33
CA GLY A 139 8.57 7.88 -42.74
C GLY A 139 7.37 8.40 -43.54
N GLU A 140 6.29 8.87 -42.90
CA GLU A 140 5.05 9.23 -43.61
C GLU A 140 4.50 10.57 -43.12
N ALA A 141 5.16 11.65 -43.52
CA ALA A 141 4.67 13.01 -43.31
C ALA A 141 4.08 13.57 -44.61
N LYS A 142 2.84 13.16 -44.97
CA LYS A 142 1.94 13.98 -45.81
C LYS A 142 0.52 13.42 -45.84
N LYS A 143 -0.36 13.88 -44.92
CA LYS A 143 -1.71 14.40 -45.25
C LYS A 143 -2.59 14.66 -44.01
N VAL A 144 -3.28 15.80 -44.10
CA VAL A 144 -4.60 16.14 -43.54
C VAL A 144 -4.61 16.66 -42.11
N ASP A 145 -4.60 17.99 -42.10
CA ASP A 145 -4.97 18.93 -41.05
C ASP A 145 -6.51 19.08 -41.04
N GLU A 146 -7.19 18.34 -40.17
CA GLU A 146 -8.59 18.52 -39.77
C GLU A 146 -8.93 17.52 -38.62
N GLY A 147 -8.31 17.68 -37.45
CA GLY A 147 -8.53 16.77 -36.32
C GLY A 147 -8.03 17.26 -34.94
N ASP A 148 -7.52 18.49 -34.87
CA ASP A 148 -6.74 18.98 -33.73
C ASP A 148 -7.59 19.21 -32.45
N GLY A 149 -8.87 19.57 -32.61
CA GLY A 149 -9.75 19.90 -31.48
C GLY A 149 -10.04 18.73 -30.53
N ASN A 150 -10.22 17.50 -31.03
CA ASN A 150 -10.55 16.34 -30.18
C ASN A 150 -9.34 15.86 -29.36
N VAL A 151 -8.13 16.04 -29.89
CA VAL A 151 -6.87 15.66 -29.22
C VAL A 151 -6.58 16.60 -28.05
N VAL A 152 -6.79 17.90 -28.22
CA VAL A 152 -6.56 18.91 -27.18
C VAL A 152 -7.52 18.74 -25.99
N ILE A 153 -8.81 18.47 -26.25
CA ILE A 153 -9.79 18.26 -25.18
C ILE A 153 -9.46 17.00 -24.36
N ARG A 154 -9.16 15.90 -25.04
CA ARG A 154 -8.80 14.64 -24.37
C ARG A 154 -7.53 14.77 -23.51
N GLY A 155 -6.52 15.49 -23.98
CA GLY A 155 -5.29 15.71 -23.22
C GLY A 155 -5.53 16.47 -21.90
N LYS A 156 -6.42 17.47 -21.93
CA LYS A 156 -6.77 18.25 -20.73
C LYS A 156 -7.53 17.44 -19.68
N GLU A 157 -8.37 16.49 -20.12
CA GLU A 157 -9.08 15.59 -19.20
C GLU A 157 -8.14 14.58 -18.54
N GLU A 158 -7.21 14.01 -19.30
CA GLU A 158 -6.19 13.08 -18.78
C GLU A 158 -5.29 13.78 -17.74
N GLU A 159 -4.86 15.01 -18.00
CA GLU A 159 -4.06 15.80 -17.05
C GLU A 159 -4.80 16.06 -15.73
N ARG A 160 -6.08 16.44 -15.81
CA ARG A 160 -6.92 16.64 -14.62
C ARG A 160 -7.12 15.34 -13.85
N LEU A 161 -7.31 14.22 -14.53
CA LEU A 161 -7.49 12.92 -13.89
C LEU A 161 -6.24 12.50 -13.11
N GLU A 162 -5.06 12.63 -13.70
CA GLU A 162 -3.78 12.32 -13.03
C GLU A 162 -3.56 13.21 -11.80
N GLU A 163 -3.89 14.50 -11.90
CA GLU A 163 -3.84 15.42 -10.75
C GLU A 163 -4.79 14.98 -9.63
N LEU A 164 -6.01 14.60 -9.96
CA LEU A 164 -7.00 14.11 -8.99
C LEU A 164 -6.56 12.79 -8.35
N LEU A 165 -6.01 11.86 -9.13
CA LEU A 165 -5.49 10.59 -8.61
C LEU A 165 -4.32 10.83 -7.66
N SER A 166 -3.38 11.72 -8.02
CA SER A 166 -2.26 12.10 -7.14
C SER A 166 -2.75 12.69 -5.82
N ARG A 167 -3.68 13.65 -5.86
CA ARG A 167 -4.29 14.23 -4.65
C ARG A 167 -5.01 13.17 -3.80
N LEU A 168 -5.72 12.26 -4.45
CA LEU A 168 -6.46 11.19 -3.78
C LEU A 168 -5.53 10.21 -3.04
N LYS A 169 -4.38 9.85 -3.64
CA LYS A 169 -3.35 9.01 -2.99
C LYS A 169 -2.86 9.63 -1.69
N TRP A 170 -2.52 10.93 -1.71
CA TRP A 170 -2.06 11.65 -0.52
C TRP A 170 -3.12 11.73 0.57
N ILE A 171 -4.37 12.04 0.20
CA ILE A 171 -5.49 12.09 1.16
C ILE A 171 -5.70 10.71 1.81
N LEU A 172 -5.65 9.65 1.00
CA LEU A 172 -5.79 8.27 1.48
C LEU A 172 -4.65 7.89 2.42
N PHE A 173 -3.41 8.26 2.10
CA PHE A 173 -2.25 8.02 2.94
C PHE A 173 -2.34 8.76 4.28
N VAL A 174 -2.58 10.08 4.26
CA VAL A 174 -2.63 10.91 5.47
C VAL A 174 -3.76 10.46 6.40
N SER A 175 -4.93 10.13 5.85
CA SER A 175 -6.05 9.64 6.67
C SER A 175 -5.75 8.29 7.32
N ASN A 176 -5.11 7.35 6.60
CA ASN A 176 -4.72 6.06 7.18
C ASN A 176 -3.53 6.16 8.14
N PHE A 177 -2.63 7.13 7.95
CA PHE A 177 -1.55 7.44 8.89
C PHE A 177 -2.10 8.01 10.20
N ALA A 178 -3.06 8.93 10.13
CA ALA A 178 -3.75 9.42 11.32
C ALA A 178 -4.47 8.27 12.07
N ASN A 179 -5.11 7.37 11.32
CA ASN A 179 -5.72 6.16 11.91
C ASN A 179 -4.70 5.25 12.58
N MET A 180 -3.52 5.05 11.96
CA MET A 180 -2.41 4.32 12.57
C MET A 180 -2.01 4.95 13.92
N LEU A 181 -1.85 6.27 13.99
CA LEU A 181 -1.54 6.96 15.25
C LEU A 181 -2.62 6.75 16.32
N LEU A 182 -3.90 6.83 15.95
CA LEU A 182 -5.00 6.53 16.87
C LEU A 182 -4.93 5.09 17.39
N CYS A 183 -4.56 4.13 16.54
CA CYS A 183 -4.35 2.74 16.97
C CYS A 183 -3.23 2.61 18.02
N TYR A 184 -2.14 3.36 17.88
CA TYR A 184 -1.05 3.34 18.87
C TYR A 184 -1.41 3.93 20.23
N VAL A 185 -2.34 4.90 20.26
CA VAL A 185 -2.73 5.58 21.51
C VAL A 185 -3.84 4.82 22.23
N TYR A 186 -4.82 4.30 21.50
CA TYR A 186 -6.08 3.83 22.09
C TYR A 186 -6.37 2.33 21.90
N PHE A 187 -5.63 1.64 21.03
CA PHE A 187 -5.94 0.26 20.67
C PHE A 187 -4.81 -0.71 21.04
N PHE A 188 -5.16 -2.00 20.98
CA PHE A 188 -4.27 -3.12 21.26
C PHE A 188 -3.48 -3.55 20.01
N VAL A 189 -2.59 -4.53 20.16
CA VAL A 189 -1.54 -4.87 19.18
C VAL A 189 -2.03 -5.20 17.75
N PRO A 190 -3.08 -6.00 17.52
CA PRO A 190 -3.48 -6.38 16.18
C PRO A 190 -3.92 -5.19 15.29
N PRO A 191 -4.80 -4.27 15.73
CA PRO A 191 -5.06 -3.03 14.98
C PRO A 191 -3.81 -2.20 14.69
N MET A 192 -2.84 -2.14 15.63
CA MET A 192 -1.58 -1.43 15.40
C MET A 192 -0.80 -2.06 14.24
N VAL A 193 -0.62 -3.38 14.24
CA VAL A 193 0.16 -4.07 13.19
C VAL A 193 -0.49 -3.90 11.82
N VAL A 194 -1.81 -4.08 11.72
CA VAL A 194 -2.54 -3.99 10.44
C VAL A 194 -2.54 -2.55 9.91
N SER A 195 -2.79 -1.55 10.77
CA SER A 195 -2.77 -0.14 10.36
C SER A 195 -1.38 0.33 9.91
N THR A 196 -0.32 -0.11 10.60
CA THR A 196 1.06 0.16 10.18
C THR A 196 1.35 -0.45 8.81
N ALA A 197 0.95 -1.69 8.55
CA ALA A 197 1.12 -2.31 7.25
C ALA A 197 0.42 -1.51 6.13
N ILE A 198 -0.83 -1.10 6.34
CA ILE A 198 -1.59 -0.27 5.40
C ILE A 198 -0.89 1.08 5.16
N ALA A 199 -0.49 1.78 6.23
CA ALA A 199 0.16 3.08 6.13
C ALA A 199 1.51 2.99 5.39
N VAL A 200 2.30 1.95 5.65
CA VAL A 200 3.56 1.70 4.94
C VAL A 200 3.31 1.44 3.46
N LEU A 201 2.34 0.58 3.11
CA LEU A 201 2.03 0.28 1.70
C LEU A 201 1.60 1.54 0.94
N LEU A 202 0.72 2.36 1.52
CA LEU A 202 0.29 3.62 0.91
C LEU A 202 1.42 4.66 0.84
N GLY A 203 2.23 4.74 1.89
CA GLY A 203 3.36 5.67 1.98
C GLY A 203 4.46 5.36 0.97
N LEU A 204 4.74 4.08 0.72
CA LEU A 204 5.71 3.66 -0.30
C LEU A 204 5.29 4.12 -1.70
N GLU A 205 4.01 4.05 -2.03
CA GLU A 205 3.50 4.53 -3.32
C GLU A 205 3.57 6.06 -3.43
N CYS A 206 3.19 6.78 -2.38
CA CYS A 206 3.29 8.25 -2.35
C CYS A 206 4.76 8.71 -2.49
N LEU A 207 5.68 8.01 -1.82
CA LEU A 207 7.10 8.31 -1.89
C LEU A 207 7.68 8.03 -3.28
N LYS A 208 7.22 6.95 -3.93
CA LYS A 208 7.61 6.63 -5.31
C LYS A 208 7.17 7.71 -6.29
N ASP A 209 5.93 8.19 -6.17
CA ASP A 209 5.43 9.29 -7.00
C ASP A 209 6.23 10.58 -6.74
N TRP A 210 6.58 10.88 -5.49
CA TRP A 210 7.38 12.06 -5.12
C TRP A 210 8.79 12.04 -5.72
N ILE A 211 9.49 10.90 -5.69
CA ILE A 211 10.87 10.78 -6.19
C ILE A 211 10.95 10.94 -7.71
N HIS A 212 9.86 10.64 -8.42
CA HIS A 212 9.79 10.71 -9.88
C HIS A 212 9.24 12.03 -10.43
N CYS A 213 8.86 12.97 -9.57
CA CYS A 213 8.54 14.37 -9.93
C CYS A 213 9.80 15.25 -9.92
#